data_AF-A0A2T4VRN2-F1
#
_entry.id   AF-A0A2T4VRN2-F1
#
_cell.length_a   1.000
_cell.length_b   1.000
_cell.length_c   1.000
_cell.angle_alpha   90.00
_cell.angle_beta   90.00
_cell.angle_gamma   90.00
#
_symmetry.space_group_name_H-M   'P 1'
#
loop_
_entity.id
_entity.type
_entity.pdbx_description
1 polymer ?
#
loop_
_entity_poly.entity_id
_entity_poly.type
_entity_poly.pdbx_seq_one_letter_code
_entity_poly.pdbx_strand_id
1 'polypeptide(L)'
;MSEPWMLETPAPPADARIPYGDDPHQFGDLRLPGGKGPHPVVVVVHGGFWRARYDLEHVGHLCADLTARGYATWSLEYRRVGHPGGGWTGTLEDAARGMDHLRALAARYPLDLERVVVLGHSAGGHLALWLAGRGRLKPGRPLYIENSFKPRGAVSLAGVADLARAFELRLSDGIVESFLGGTPAQVPERYELASPAALLPLGVKQVLVHGTDDDTVPLSVSTEYHARATKLGDSVRLVSLPGAGHFEVIDPRAREWPQVVEAVASLM
;
A
#
# COMPACT_ATOMS: atom_id res chain seq x y z
N MET A 1 -18.48 -11.58 -26.43
CA MET A 1 -18.90 -11.25 -25.06
C MET A 1 -17.63 -10.76 -24.38
N SER A 2 -17.61 -9.51 -23.89
CA SER A 2 -16.47 -8.99 -23.13
C SER A 2 -16.31 -9.86 -21.87
N GLU A 3 -15.08 -10.21 -21.51
CA GLU A 3 -14.85 -10.87 -20.22
C GLU A 3 -15.37 -9.99 -19.08
N PRO A 4 -15.92 -10.58 -17.99
CA PRO A 4 -16.28 -9.82 -16.81
C PRO A 4 -15.10 -9.00 -16.30
N TRP A 5 -15.39 -7.81 -15.81
CA TRP A 5 -14.38 -6.99 -15.16
C TRP A 5 -13.86 -7.72 -13.92
N MET A 6 -12.56 -7.63 -13.62
CA MET A 6 -11.90 -8.49 -12.64
C MET A 6 -12.56 -8.42 -11.25
N LEU A 7 -13.03 -7.22 -10.87
CA LEU A 7 -13.72 -6.98 -9.61
C LEU A 7 -15.18 -7.49 -9.57
N GLU A 8 -15.72 -7.99 -10.68
CA GLU A 8 -17.03 -8.66 -10.74
C GLU A 8 -16.91 -10.16 -10.45
N THR A 9 -15.69 -10.68 -10.38
CA THR A 9 -15.42 -12.10 -10.10
C THR A 9 -14.64 -12.26 -8.80
N PRO A 10 -15.02 -13.22 -7.92
CA PRO A 10 -14.27 -13.48 -6.71
C PRO A 10 -12.81 -13.86 -7.03
N ALA A 11 -11.87 -13.29 -6.28
CA ALA A 11 -10.49 -13.69 -6.35
C ALA A 11 -10.30 -15.13 -5.84
N PRO A 12 -9.25 -15.84 -6.28
CA PRO A 12 -8.87 -17.11 -5.66
C PRO A 12 -8.71 -16.96 -4.13
N PRO A 13 -9.22 -17.91 -3.33
CA PRO A 13 -9.19 -17.81 -1.89
C PRO A 13 -7.75 -17.77 -1.35
N ALA A 14 -7.57 -17.16 -0.19
CA ALA A 14 -6.31 -17.22 0.53
C ALA A 14 -6.12 -18.59 1.20
N ASP A 15 -4.87 -18.98 1.47
CA ASP A 15 -4.56 -20.23 2.19
C ASP A 15 -4.92 -20.10 3.68
N ALA A 16 -4.78 -18.90 4.24
CA ALA A 16 -5.16 -18.61 5.62
C ALA A 16 -5.58 -17.15 5.80
N ARG A 17 -6.62 -16.93 6.60
CA ARG A 17 -6.97 -15.62 7.17
C ARG A 17 -6.50 -15.57 8.61
N ILE A 18 -5.62 -14.63 8.94
CA ILE A 18 -4.91 -14.60 10.22
C ILE A 18 -5.12 -13.24 10.90
N PRO A 19 -5.69 -13.21 12.13
CA PRO A 19 -5.79 -11.97 12.89
C PRO A 19 -4.41 -11.55 13.38
N TYR A 20 -4.13 -10.25 13.28
CA TYR A 20 -2.94 -9.60 13.84
C TYR A 20 -3.28 -8.63 14.98
N GLY A 21 -4.56 -8.51 15.34
CA GLY A 21 -5.07 -7.73 16.47
C GLY A 21 -6.49 -8.17 16.87
N ASP A 22 -7.07 -7.47 17.85
CA ASP A 22 -8.35 -7.85 18.46
C ASP A 22 -9.58 -7.28 17.72
N ASP A 23 -9.39 -6.25 16.90
CA ASP A 23 -10.47 -5.66 16.10
C ASP A 23 -10.81 -6.58 14.89
N PRO A 24 -12.10 -6.71 14.50
CA PRO A 24 -12.49 -7.53 13.36
C PRO A 24 -11.88 -7.11 12.01
N HIS A 25 -11.33 -5.90 11.90
CA HIS A 25 -10.61 -5.43 10.71
C HIS A 25 -9.08 -5.54 10.86
N GLN A 26 -8.56 -6.13 11.93
CA GLN A 26 -7.12 -6.35 12.13
C GLN A 26 -6.73 -7.78 11.76
N PHE A 27 -6.87 -8.13 10.47
CA PHE A 27 -6.46 -9.42 9.93
C PHE A 27 -5.77 -9.27 8.58
N GLY A 28 -5.05 -10.30 8.15
CA GLY A 28 -4.58 -10.39 6.77
C GLY A 28 -4.83 -11.77 6.18
N ASP A 29 -4.85 -11.80 4.86
CA ASP A 29 -4.96 -13.00 4.06
C ASP A 29 -3.56 -13.39 3.55
N LEU A 30 -3.10 -14.57 3.95
CA LEU A 30 -1.82 -15.15 3.55
C LEU A 30 -2.04 -16.13 2.39
N ARG A 31 -1.24 -15.97 1.33
CA ARG A 31 -1.09 -16.95 0.26
C ARG A 31 0.37 -17.39 0.13
N LEU A 32 0.58 -18.68 -0.05
CA LEU A 32 1.90 -19.29 -0.19
C LEU A 32 2.09 -19.85 -1.61
N PRO A 33 3.23 -19.56 -2.26
CA PRO A 33 3.55 -20.17 -3.53
C PRO A 33 3.84 -21.68 -3.33
N GLY A 34 3.72 -22.45 -4.41
CA GLY A 34 4.18 -23.83 -4.41
C GLY A 34 5.72 -23.95 -4.29
N GLY A 35 6.19 -25.12 -3.87
CA GLY A 35 7.63 -25.43 -3.78
C GLY A 35 8.21 -25.30 -2.38
N LYS A 36 9.54 -25.39 -2.27
CA LYS A 36 10.26 -25.23 -0.99
C LYS A 36 10.59 -23.76 -0.76
N GLY A 37 10.28 -23.23 0.43
CA GLY A 37 10.68 -21.88 0.84
C GLY A 37 12.08 -21.82 1.48
N PRO A 38 12.44 -20.72 2.16
CA PRO A 38 11.57 -19.57 2.46
C PRO A 38 11.26 -18.71 1.23
N HIS A 39 10.06 -18.16 1.17
CA HIS A 39 9.55 -17.40 0.03
C HIS A 39 9.68 -15.88 0.27
N PRO A 40 10.12 -15.10 -0.74
CA PRO A 40 10.07 -13.64 -0.66
C PRO A 40 8.62 -13.18 -0.45
N VAL A 41 8.42 -12.12 0.34
CA VAL A 41 7.09 -11.67 0.75
C VAL A 41 6.72 -10.34 0.10
N VAL A 42 5.51 -10.28 -0.46
CA VAL A 42 4.85 -9.02 -0.82
C VAL A 42 3.74 -8.75 0.19
N VAL A 43 3.91 -7.70 1.00
CA VAL A 43 2.83 -7.16 1.82
C VAL A 43 1.95 -6.32 0.92
N VAL A 44 0.67 -6.67 0.78
CA VAL A 44 -0.26 -5.99 -0.12
C VAL A 44 -1.25 -5.17 0.69
N VAL A 45 -1.41 -3.89 0.35
CA VAL A 45 -2.35 -2.99 1.02
C VAL A 45 -3.37 -2.49 0.01
N HIS A 46 -4.64 -2.77 0.29
CA HIS A 46 -5.74 -2.41 -0.59
C HIS A 46 -6.08 -0.92 -0.55
N GLY A 47 -6.74 -0.45 -1.61
CA GLY A 47 -7.17 0.93 -1.81
C GLY A 47 -8.58 1.23 -1.30
N GLY A 48 -9.28 2.14 -1.98
CA GLY A 48 -10.67 2.52 -1.62
C GLY A 48 -10.78 3.80 -0.80
N PHE A 49 -9.84 4.74 -0.94
CA PHE A 49 -9.84 6.03 -0.23
C PHE A 49 -10.02 5.91 1.29
N TRP A 50 -9.49 4.83 1.89
CA TRP A 50 -9.64 4.53 3.31
C TRP A 50 -11.10 4.49 3.78
N ARG A 51 -12.06 4.21 2.89
CA ARG A 51 -13.49 4.14 3.22
C ARG A 51 -13.88 2.71 3.62
N ALA A 52 -14.66 2.58 4.68
CA ALA A 52 -15.17 1.32 5.22
C ALA A 52 -15.77 0.36 4.17
N ARG A 53 -16.43 0.90 3.15
CA ARG A 53 -17.14 0.15 2.10
C ARG A 53 -16.25 -0.66 1.13
N TYR A 54 -14.93 -0.49 1.19
CA TYR A 54 -13.97 -1.25 0.39
C TYR A 54 -13.06 -2.04 1.31
N ASP A 55 -12.63 -3.22 0.89
CA ASP A 55 -11.80 -4.13 1.67
C ASP A 55 -10.70 -4.76 0.80
N LEU A 56 -9.99 -5.75 1.35
CA LEU A 56 -8.88 -6.40 0.66
C LEU A 56 -9.29 -7.29 -0.52
N GLU A 57 -10.59 -7.54 -0.76
CA GLU A 57 -11.00 -8.48 -1.81
C GLU A 57 -10.61 -7.97 -3.20
N HIS A 58 -10.63 -6.64 -3.43
CA HIS A 58 -10.32 -6.07 -4.73
C HIS A 58 -8.84 -6.19 -5.13
N VAL A 59 -7.95 -6.52 -4.18
CA VAL A 59 -6.55 -6.85 -4.48
C VAL A 59 -6.30 -8.36 -4.55
N GLY A 60 -7.31 -9.20 -4.37
CA GLY A 60 -7.14 -10.64 -4.28
C GLY A 60 -6.57 -11.29 -5.54
N HIS A 61 -6.99 -10.86 -6.74
CA HIS A 61 -6.49 -11.39 -8.01
C HIS A 61 -5.00 -11.08 -8.21
N LEU A 62 -4.58 -9.86 -7.88
CA LEU A 62 -3.17 -9.47 -7.95
C LEU A 62 -2.32 -10.25 -6.94
N CYS A 63 -2.87 -10.54 -5.75
CA CYS A 63 -2.21 -11.39 -4.76
C CYS A 63 -2.04 -12.82 -5.27
N ALA A 64 -3.08 -13.38 -5.90
CA ALA A 64 -3.04 -14.71 -6.46
C ALA A 64 -2.01 -14.84 -7.60
N ASP A 65 -1.94 -13.85 -8.51
CA ASP A 65 -0.93 -13.85 -9.58
C ASP A 65 0.50 -13.72 -9.04
N LEU A 66 0.77 -12.80 -8.10
CA LEU A 66 2.08 -12.71 -7.47
C LEU A 66 2.46 -14.01 -6.73
N THR A 67 1.47 -14.68 -6.13
CA THR A 67 1.68 -16.00 -5.50
C THR A 67 2.05 -17.06 -6.52
N ALA A 68 1.38 -17.12 -7.67
CA ALA A 68 1.73 -18.03 -8.76
C ALA A 68 3.15 -17.78 -9.31
N ARG A 69 3.71 -16.58 -9.11
CA ARG A 69 5.08 -16.21 -9.51
C ARG A 69 6.16 -16.51 -8.47
N GLY A 70 5.80 -17.09 -7.33
CA GLY A 70 6.77 -17.51 -6.31
C GLY A 70 6.92 -16.56 -5.11
N TYR A 71 6.06 -15.55 -4.99
CA TYR A 71 6.02 -14.65 -3.82
C TYR A 71 4.98 -15.13 -2.81
N ALA A 72 5.29 -15.15 -1.51
CA ALA A 72 4.23 -15.18 -0.51
C ALA A 72 3.53 -13.83 -0.50
N THR A 73 2.19 -13.80 -0.53
CA THR A 73 1.44 -12.54 -0.42
C THR A 73 0.75 -12.45 0.93
N TRP A 74 0.92 -11.31 1.59
CA TRP A 74 0.30 -10.98 2.87
C TRP A 74 -0.55 -9.73 2.67
N SER A 75 -1.83 -9.92 2.31
CA SER A 75 -2.75 -8.82 2.04
C SER A 75 -3.44 -8.38 3.32
N LEU A 76 -3.26 -7.12 3.71
CA LEU A 76 -3.75 -6.57 4.97
C LEU A 76 -5.18 -6.04 4.83
N GLU A 77 -6.06 -6.42 5.75
CA GLU A 77 -7.24 -5.63 6.11
C GLU A 77 -6.86 -4.67 7.25
N TYR A 78 -7.53 -3.53 7.41
CA TYR A 78 -7.24 -2.52 8.44
C TYR A 78 -8.46 -1.62 8.72
N ARG A 79 -8.66 -1.06 9.92
CA ARG A 79 -9.79 -0.13 10.15
C ARG A 79 -9.74 1.09 9.22
N ARG A 80 -10.90 1.58 8.81
CA ARG A 80 -11.09 2.62 7.77
C ARG A 80 -12.04 3.71 8.26
N VAL A 81 -12.07 4.85 7.59
CA VAL A 81 -13.07 5.91 7.83
C VAL A 81 -14.47 5.32 7.68
N GLY A 82 -15.26 5.43 8.76
CA GLY A 82 -16.57 4.80 8.91
C GLY A 82 -16.57 3.63 9.92
N HIS A 83 -15.41 3.05 10.23
CA HIS A 83 -15.26 2.11 11.34
C HIS A 83 -14.91 2.86 12.63
N PRO A 84 -15.34 2.37 13.81
CA PRO A 84 -14.88 2.89 15.10
C PRO A 84 -13.34 2.88 15.18
N GLY A 85 -12.74 4.05 15.40
CA GLY A 85 -11.28 4.20 15.49
C GLY A 85 -10.53 4.14 14.15
N GLY A 86 -11.22 4.08 13.01
CA GLY A 86 -10.58 4.18 11.69
C GLY A 86 -10.25 5.63 11.29
N GLY A 87 -9.36 5.79 10.32
CA GLY A 87 -8.73 7.07 10.00
C GLY A 87 -7.52 7.33 10.88
N TRP A 88 -7.25 8.60 11.18
CA TRP A 88 -6.20 9.00 12.11
C TRP A 88 -6.59 8.64 13.56
N THR A 89 -5.81 7.85 14.31
CA THR A 89 -4.56 7.15 13.93
C THR A 89 -4.76 5.69 13.51
N GLY A 90 -5.91 5.09 13.81
CA GLY A 90 -6.08 3.64 13.80
C GLY A 90 -5.83 2.95 12.46
N THR A 91 -6.11 3.59 11.32
CA THR A 91 -5.77 3.01 10.00
C THR A 91 -4.26 2.80 9.83
N LEU A 92 -3.46 3.78 10.24
CA LEU A 92 -2.00 3.74 10.12
C LEU A 92 -1.39 2.75 11.14
N GLU A 93 -1.95 2.71 12.34
CA GLU A 93 -1.57 1.76 13.39
C GLU A 93 -1.84 0.31 12.97
N ASP A 94 -3.01 0.06 12.38
CA ASP A 94 -3.42 -1.27 11.92
C ASP A 94 -2.51 -1.75 10.79
N ALA A 95 -2.27 -0.91 9.78
CA ALA A 95 -1.34 -1.25 8.69
C ALA A 95 0.08 -1.51 9.20
N ALA A 96 0.57 -0.70 10.15
CA ALA A 96 1.89 -0.90 10.75
C ALA A 96 1.96 -2.23 11.51
N ARG A 97 0.96 -2.52 12.35
CA ARG A 97 0.86 -3.78 13.11
C ARG A 97 0.77 -4.98 12.18
N GLY A 98 -0.03 -4.91 11.12
CA GLY A 98 -0.17 -5.96 10.12
C GLY A 98 1.16 -6.28 9.43
N MET A 99 1.96 -5.27 9.08
CA MET A 99 3.31 -5.48 8.53
C MET A 99 4.29 -6.03 9.58
N ASP A 100 4.26 -5.51 10.81
CA ASP A 100 5.11 -5.98 11.90
C ASP A 100 4.81 -7.44 12.30
N HIS A 101 3.58 -7.90 12.07
CA HIS A 101 3.13 -9.26 12.32
C HIS A 101 3.83 -10.32 11.45
N LEU A 102 4.51 -9.92 10.36
CA LEU A 102 5.35 -10.83 9.56
C LEU A 102 6.36 -11.61 10.40
N ARG A 103 6.90 -11.01 11.47
CA ARG A 103 7.82 -11.69 12.40
C ARG A 103 7.18 -12.91 13.06
N ALA A 104 5.91 -12.80 13.44
CA ALA A 104 5.15 -13.91 14.01
C ALA A 104 4.76 -14.95 12.95
N LEU A 105 4.44 -14.51 11.74
CA LEU A 105 4.12 -15.40 10.62
C LEU A 105 5.33 -16.25 10.19
N ALA A 106 6.53 -15.67 10.12
CA ALA A 106 7.74 -16.40 9.73
C ALA A 106 8.14 -17.52 10.70
N ALA A 107 7.64 -17.51 11.94
CA ALA A 107 7.80 -18.61 12.88
C ALA A 107 6.94 -19.85 12.54
N ARG A 108 5.91 -19.68 11.70
CA ARG A 108 4.92 -20.72 11.35
C ARG A 108 4.90 -21.06 9.87
N TYR A 109 5.30 -20.12 9.03
CA TYR A 109 5.25 -20.21 7.58
C TYR A 109 6.63 -19.96 6.98
N PRO A 110 6.97 -20.58 5.83
CA PRO A 110 8.28 -20.44 5.21
C PRO A 110 8.42 -19.09 4.51
N LEU A 111 8.55 -18.02 5.28
CA LEU A 111 8.64 -16.64 4.79
C LEU A 111 10.08 -16.12 4.92
N ASP A 112 10.58 -15.50 3.85
CA ASP A 112 11.90 -14.87 3.82
C ASP A 112 11.77 -13.39 4.18
N LEU A 113 12.06 -13.07 5.44
CA LEU A 113 11.95 -11.70 5.96
C LEU A 113 13.08 -10.78 5.50
N GLU A 114 14.13 -11.30 4.84
CA GLU A 114 15.16 -10.47 4.20
C GLU A 114 14.69 -9.94 2.85
N ARG A 115 13.69 -10.58 2.24
CA ARG A 115 13.10 -10.21 0.94
C ARG A 115 11.63 -9.84 1.08
N VAL A 116 11.37 -8.71 1.74
CA VAL A 116 10.03 -8.14 1.91
C VAL A 116 9.88 -6.84 1.14
N VAL A 117 8.86 -6.78 0.28
CA VAL A 117 8.42 -5.56 -0.40
C VAL A 117 7.00 -5.23 0.06
N VAL A 118 6.71 -3.95 0.25
CA VAL A 118 5.32 -3.50 0.46
C VAL A 118 4.77 -2.94 -0.84
N LEU A 119 3.60 -3.41 -1.24
CA LEU A 119 2.89 -2.96 -2.44
C LEU A 119 1.52 -2.48 -2.02
N GLY A 120 1.02 -1.41 -2.65
CA GLY A 120 -0.37 -1.02 -2.42
C GLY A 120 -0.97 -0.23 -3.56
N HIS A 121 -2.29 -0.27 -3.64
CA HIS A 121 -3.08 0.39 -4.68
C HIS A 121 -3.82 1.61 -4.13
N SER A 122 -3.76 2.76 -4.82
CA SER A 122 -4.53 3.95 -4.47
C SER A 122 -4.24 4.43 -3.03
N ALA A 123 -5.25 4.47 -2.16
CA ALA A 123 -5.10 4.67 -0.72
C ALA A 123 -4.16 3.65 -0.02
N GLY A 124 -4.02 2.45 -0.57
CA GLY A 124 -3.04 1.45 -0.17
C GLY A 124 -1.64 1.75 -0.69
N GLY A 125 -1.49 2.42 -1.84
CA GLY A 125 -0.20 2.92 -2.34
C GLY A 125 0.36 4.04 -1.46
N HIS A 126 -0.53 4.86 -0.91
CA HIS A 126 -0.20 5.76 0.21
C HIS A 126 0.35 4.97 1.41
N LEU A 127 -0.38 3.96 1.89
CA LEU A 127 0.03 3.17 3.05
C LEU A 127 1.33 2.41 2.77
N ALA A 128 1.56 1.90 1.56
CA ALA A 128 2.80 1.22 1.20
C ALA A 128 4.02 2.14 1.34
N LEU A 129 3.95 3.35 0.77
CA LEU A 129 5.01 4.35 0.92
C LEU A 129 5.18 4.77 2.38
N TRP A 130 4.08 5.02 3.10
CA TRP A 130 4.14 5.40 4.51
C TRP A 130 4.75 4.29 5.38
N LEU A 131 4.35 3.03 5.18
CA LEU A 131 4.87 1.87 5.92
C LEU A 131 6.38 1.70 5.71
N ALA A 132 6.88 1.96 4.51
CA ALA A 132 8.32 1.92 4.22
C ALA A 132 9.07 3.14 4.79
N GLY A 133 8.41 4.30 4.87
CA GLY A 133 8.95 5.54 5.43
C GLY A 133 8.82 5.69 6.94
N ARG A 134 7.99 4.89 7.63
CA ARG A 134 7.61 5.14 9.04
C ARG A 134 8.77 5.07 10.03
N GLY A 135 9.89 4.45 9.65
CA GLY A 135 11.12 4.47 10.45
C GLY A 135 11.73 5.89 10.62
N ARG A 136 11.23 6.89 9.87
CA ARG A 136 11.59 8.32 10.00
C ARG A 136 10.87 9.02 11.15
N LEU A 137 9.80 8.42 11.68
CA LEU A 137 9.06 8.96 12.82
C LEU A 137 9.96 8.97 14.07
N LYS A 138 9.82 10.00 14.90
CA LYS A 138 10.68 10.23 16.07
C LYS A 138 10.04 9.67 17.34
N PRO A 139 10.85 9.20 18.32
CA PRO A 139 10.35 8.79 19.63
C PRO A 139 9.46 9.86 20.28
N GLY A 140 8.40 9.43 20.97
CA GLY A 140 7.46 10.32 21.66
C GLY A 140 6.42 10.98 20.75
N ARG A 141 6.39 10.67 19.45
CA ARG A 141 5.35 11.14 18.52
C ARG A 141 4.32 10.03 18.27
N PRO A 142 3.05 10.37 17.94
CA PRO A 142 2.08 9.39 17.48
C PRO A 142 2.64 8.55 16.32
N LEU A 143 2.18 7.29 16.22
CA LEU A 143 2.59 6.31 15.21
C LEU A 143 4.07 5.85 15.26
N TYR A 144 4.89 6.38 16.17
CA TYR A 144 6.23 5.85 16.40
C TYR A 144 6.15 4.46 17.03
N ILE A 145 6.82 3.50 16.41
CA ILE A 145 6.96 2.13 16.91
C ILE A 145 8.46 1.84 17.01
N GLU A 146 8.91 1.52 18.22
CA GLU A 146 10.28 1.03 18.42
C GLU A 146 10.46 -0.29 17.67
N ASN A 147 11.58 -0.43 16.97
CA ASN A 147 11.89 -1.62 16.16
C ASN A 147 10.80 -1.94 15.10
N SER A 148 10.24 -0.93 14.44
CA SER A 148 9.36 -1.14 13.28
C SER A 148 10.05 -1.96 12.19
N PHE A 149 9.32 -2.88 11.56
CA PHE A 149 9.79 -3.69 10.43
C PHE A 149 10.20 -2.78 9.26
N LYS A 150 11.30 -3.10 8.60
CA LYS A 150 11.84 -2.33 7.46
C LYS A 150 11.79 -3.18 6.19
N PRO A 151 10.94 -2.86 5.20
CA PRO A 151 10.94 -3.57 3.92
C PRO A 151 12.15 -3.15 3.07
N ARG A 152 12.51 -3.97 2.07
CA ARG A 152 13.54 -3.62 1.07
C ARG A 152 13.14 -2.43 0.21
N GLY A 153 11.84 -2.25 0.00
CA GLY A 153 11.29 -1.13 -0.74
C GLY A 153 9.77 -1.15 -0.80
N ALA A 154 9.22 -0.14 -1.48
CA ALA A 154 7.79 0.05 -1.68
C ALA A 154 7.43 0.16 -3.16
N VAL A 155 6.32 -0.46 -3.55
CA VAL A 155 5.65 -0.26 -4.84
C VAL A 155 4.31 0.46 -4.59
N SER A 156 4.16 1.64 -5.17
CA SER A 156 2.92 2.42 -5.09
C SER A 156 2.21 2.38 -6.43
N LEU A 157 1.05 1.73 -6.49
CA LEU A 157 0.22 1.60 -7.68
C LEU A 157 -0.86 2.67 -7.65
N ALA A 158 -0.80 3.67 -8.53
CA ALA A 158 -1.73 4.80 -8.58
C ALA A 158 -1.96 5.48 -7.21
N GLY A 159 -0.91 5.56 -6.38
CA GLY A 159 -1.04 5.86 -4.96
C GLY A 159 -1.15 7.34 -4.59
N VAL A 160 -1.79 7.61 -3.45
CA VAL A 160 -1.92 8.98 -2.88
C VAL A 160 -0.65 9.36 -2.09
N ALA A 161 0.44 9.66 -2.79
CA ALA A 161 1.76 9.85 -2.17
C ALA A 161 1.92 11.15 -1.35
N ASP A 162 1.04 12.14 -1.54
CA ASP A 162 1.02 13.41 -0.80
C ASP A 162 -0.41 13.74 -0.34
N LEU A 163 -0.64 13.76 0.97
CA LEU A 163 -1.96 14.00 1.55
C LEU A 163 -2.36 15.47 1.52
N ALA A 164 -1.40 16.40 1.61
CA ALA A 164 -1.69 17.82 1.48
C ALA A 164 -2.14 18.13 0.05
N ARG A 165 -1.42 17.57 -0.94
CA ARG A 165 -1.80 17.69 -2.35
C ARG A 165 -3.16 17.05 -2.64
N ALA A 166 -3.42 15.86 -2.09
CA ALA A 166 -4.70 15.19 -2.24
C ALA A 166 -5.87 15.97 -1.63
N PHE A 167 -5.63 16.67 -0.52
CA PHE A 167 -6.60 17.58 0.08
C PHE A 167 -6.89 18.79 -0.83
N GLU A 168 -5.86 19.43 -1.38
CA GLU A 168 -6.01 20.56 -2.32
C GLU A 168 -6.82 20.18 -3.56
N LEU A 169 -6.56 18.99 -4.10
CA LEU A 169 -7.28 18.43 -5.26
C LEU A 169 -8.68 17.92 -4.90
N ARG A 170 -9.06 17.96 -3.62
CA ARG A 170 -10.34 17.47 -3.09
C ARG A 170 -10.66 16.03 -3.52
N LEU A 171 -9.65 15.15 -3.58
CA LEU A 171 -9.83 13.77 -4.04
C LEU A 171 -10.93 13.05 -3.24
N SER A 172 -11.78 12.29 -3.93
CA SER A 172 -12.92 11.56 -3.37
C SER A 172 -13.76 12.41 -2.41
N ASP A 173 -14.20 13.59 -2.88
CA ASP A 173 -15.03 14.53 -2.14
C ASP A 173 -14.38 15.02 -0.84
N GLY A 174 -13.05 15.21 -0.85
CA GLY A 174 -12.31 15.73 0.31
C GLY A 174 -12.10 14.71 1.44
N ILE A 175 -12.07 13.40 1.11
CA ILE A 175 -11.94 12.32 2.10
C ILE A 175 -10.73 12.48 3.04
N VAL A 176 -9.65 13.13 2.58
CA VAL A 176 -8.43 13.35 3.36
C VAL A 176 -8.73 14.10 4.67
N GLU A 177 -9.65 15.07 4.65
CA GLU A 177 -10.05 15.81 5.85
C GLU A 177 -10.71 14.88 6.88
N SER A 178 -11.58 13.97 6.43
CA SER A 178 -12.19 12.95 7.29
C SER A 178 -11.17 11.93 7.77
N PHE A 179 -10.24 11.53 6.91
CA PHE A 179 -9.17 10.58 7.24
C PHE A 179 -8.25 11.14 8.32
N LEU A 180 -7.81 12.40 8.21
CA LEU A 180 -6.92 13.02 9.18
C LEU A 180 -7.67 13.72 10.32
N GLY A 181 -8.98 13.85 10.25
CA GLY A 181 -9.81 14.52 11.25
C GLY A 181 -9.58 16.04 11.31
N GLY A 182 -9.33 16.67 10.15
CA GLY A 182 -9.15 18.11 9.99
C GLY A 182 -8.36 18.49 8.73
N THR A 183 -8.39 19.77 8.38
CA THR A 183 -7.64 20.36 7.27
C THR A 183 -6.14 20.53 7.60
N PRO A 184 -5.25 20.77 6.61
CA PRO A 184 -3.82 21.01 6.87
C PRO A 184 -3.55 22.15 7.86
N ALA A 185 -4.40 23.18 7.88
CA ALA A 185 -4.27 24.30 8.81
C ALA A 185 -4.71 23.94 10.24
N GLN A 186 -5.68 23.03 10.40
CA GLN A 186 -6.22 22.64 11.71
C GLN A 186 -5.38 21.56 12.37
N VAL A 187 -4.85 20.61 11.59
CA VAL A 187 -4.11 19.44 12.09
C VAL A 187 -2.76 19.24 11.38
N PRO A 188 -1.88 20.26 11.29
CA PRO A 188 -0.66 20.21 10.50
C PRO A 188 0.24 19.01 10.87
N GLU A 189 0.37 18.72 12.17
CA GLU A 189 1.13 17.58 12.67
C GLU A 189 0.66 16.23 12.10
N ARG A 190 -0.65 16.05 11.87
CA ARG A 190 -1.17 14.78 11.31
C ARG A 190 -0.75 14.60 9.86
N TYR A 191 -0.73 15.67 9.08
CA TYR A 191 -0.20 15.65 7.71
C TYR A 191 1.30 15.36 7.69
N GLU A 192 2.07 15.94 8.62
CA GLU A 192 3.51 15.67 8.77
C GLU A 192 3.80 14.20 9.09
N LEU A 193 2.98 13.57 9.95
CA LEU A 193 3.19 12.20 10.42
C LEU A 193 2.58 11.13 9.50
N ALA A 194 1.51 11.44 8.78
CA ALA A 194 0.80 10.49 7.91
C ALA A 194 1.22 10.56 6.44
N SER A 195 1.68 11.71 5.93
CA SER A 195 1.94 11.84 4.49
C SER A 195 3.33 11.33 4.11
N PRO A 196 3.46 10.42 3.12
CA PRO A 196 4.77 9.98 2.62
C PRO A 196 5.63 11.15 2.13
N ALA A 197 5.04 12.12 1.43
CA ALA A 197 5.74 13.31 0.95
C ALA A 197 6.39 14.13 2.08
N ALA A 198 5.77 14.15 3.27
CA ALA A 198 6.32 14.83 4.44
C ALA A 198 7.44 14.04 5.13
N LEU A 199 7.50 12.72 4.92
CA LEU A 199 8.54 11.83 5.47
C LEU A 199 9.80 11.75 4.60
N LEU A 200 9.76 12.29 3.37
CA LEU A 200 10.90 12.25 2.46
C LEU A 200 12.18 12.91 3.04
N PRO A 201 13.38 12.37 2.75
CA PRO A 201 13.61 11.09 2.05
C PRO A 201 13.20 9.89 2.93
N LEU A 202 12.55 8.88 2.33
CA LEU A 202 12.14 7.66 3.02
C LEU A 202 13.35 6.79 3.36
N GLY A 203 14.39 6.81 2.54
CA GLY A 203 15.61 6.01 2.73
C GLY A 203 15.44 4.54 2.36
N VAL A 204 14.43 4.23 1.55
CA VAL A 204 14.15 2.91 0.97
C VAL A 204 13.92 3.05 -0.53
N LYS A 205 14.15 1.98 -1.29
CA LYS A 205 13.86 1.96 -2.72
C LYS A 205 12.34 2.08 -2.95
N GLN A 206 11.95 2.90 -3.92
CA GLN A 206 10.55 3.18 -4.24
C GLN A 206 10.32 3.02 -5.73
N VAL A 207 9.22 2.36 -6.10
CA VAL A 207 8.72 2.33 -7.48
C VAL A 207 7.28 2.83 -7.48
N LEU A 208 7.03 3.93 -8.17
CA LEU A 208 5.70 4.45 -8.43
C LEU A 208 5.26 3.93 -9.79
N VAL A 209 4.10 3.29 -9.87
CA VAL A 209 3.50 2.82 -11.13
C VAL A 209 2.16 3.48 -11.28
N HIS A 210 1.93 4.20 -12.38
CA HIS A 210 0.76 5.07 -12.50
C HIS A 210 0.29 5.19 -13.96
N GLY A 211 -1.00 5.03 -14.20
CA GLY A 211 -1.63 5.27 -15.50
C GLY A 211 -1.60 6.75 -15.90
N THR A 212 -1.44 7.05 -17.19
CA THR A 212 -1.50 8.44 -17.67
C THR A 212 -2.92 8.99 -17.75
N ASP A 213 -3.91 8.09 -17.80
CA ASP A 213 -5.32 8.42 -18.01
C ASP A 213 -6.12 8.13 -16.73
N ASP A 214 -5.43 8.06 -15.58
CA ASP A 214 -6.04 7.90 -14.25
C ASP A 214 -6.93 9.10 -13.91
N ASP A 215 -8.23 8.85 -13.82
CA ASP A 215 -9.27 9.83 -13.53
C ASP A 215 -9.63 9.91 -12.03
N THR A 216 -9.01 9.05 -11.21
CA THR A 216 -9.33 8.88 -9.80
C THR A 216 -8.27 9.52 -8.91
N VAL A 217 -7.00 9.23 -9.18
CA VAL A 217 -5.84 9.89 -8.57
C VAL A 217 -5.03 10.47 -9.72
N PRO A 218 -4.97 11.80 -9.91
CA PRO A 218 -4.21 12.36 -11.01
C PRO A 218 -2.73 11.97 -10.98
N LEU A 219 -2.16 11.65 -12.15
CA LEU A 219 -0.73 11.33 -12.32
C LEU A 219 0.19 12.38 -11.67
N SER A 220 -0.24 13.64 -11.60
CA SER A 220 0.49 14.73 -10.95
C SER A 220 0.87 14.43 -9.51
N VAL A 221 0.05 13.69 -8.75
CA VAL A 221 0.38 13.28 -7.37
C VAL A 221 1.66 12.44 -7.34
N SER A 222 1.87 11.56 -8.32
CA SER A 222 3.08 10.74 -8.41
C SER A 222 4.25 11.46 -9.04
N THR A 223 4.04 12.30 -10.07
CA THR A 223 5.14 13.05 -10.70
C THR A 223 5.71 14.13 -9.79
N GLU A 224 4.87 14.85 -9.04
CA GLU A 224 5.29 15.86 -8.06
C GLU A 224 6.05 15.20 -6.89
N TYR A 225 5.54 14.07 -6.36
CA TYR A 225 6.24 13.29 -5.33
C TYR A 225 7.61 12.77 -5.83
N HIS A 226 7.64 12.17 -7.03
CA HIS A 226 8.88 11.67 -7.64
C HIS A 226 9.93 12.78 -7.79
N ALA A 227 9.52 13.95 -8.30
CA ALA A 227 10.42 15.09 -8.46
C ALA A 227 10.98 15.57 -7.10
N ARG A 228 10.14 15.64 -6.06
CA ARG A 228 10.56 16.02 -4.71
C ARG A 228 11.52 14.99 -4.11
N ALA A 229 11.20 13.70 -4.18
CA ALA A 229 12.03 12.62 -3.67
C ALA A 229 13.40 12.56 -4.37
N THR A 230 13.41 12.69 -5.70
CA THR A 230 14.65 12.77 -6.51
C THR A 230 15.52 13.96 -6.09
N LYS A 231 14.92 15.15 -5.92
CA LYS A 231 15.63 16.35 -5.49
C LYS A 231 16.27 16.19 -4.10
N LEU A 232 15.64 15.41 -3.22
CA LEU A 232 16.14 15.10 -1.87
C LEU A 232 17.15 13.94 -1.85
N GLY A 233 17.50 13.37 -3.02
CA GLY A 233 18.47 12.28 -3.15
C GLY A 233 17.93 10.91 -2.75
N ASP A 234 16.61 10.73 -2.72
CA ASP A 234 15.99 9.44 -2.40
C ASP A 234 16.03 8.46 -3.59
N SER A 235 15.90 7.17 -3.33
CA SER A 235 15.90 6.12 -4.36
C SER A 235 14.47 5.88 -4.86
N VAL A 236 14.04 6.65 -5.86
CA VAL A 236 12.70 6.58 -6.43
C VAL A 236 12.73 6.41 -7.94
N ARG A 237 11.83 5.58 -8.47
CA ARG A 237 11.57 5.40 -9.91
C ARG A 237 10.09 5.61 -10.19
N LEU A 238 9.76 6.36 -11.24
CA LEU A 238 8.40 6.49 -11.75
C LEU A 238 8.23 5.71 -13.06
N VAL A 239 7.22 4.84 -13.11
CA VAL A 239 6.76 4.11 -14.29
C VAL A 239 5.40 4.68 -14.67
N SER A 240 5.37 5.52 -15.69
CA SER A 240 4.11 6.02 -16.27
C SER A 240 3.63 5.03 -17.33
N LEU A 241 2.36 4.66 -17.29
CA LEU A 241 1.74 3.65 -18.16
C LEU A 241 0.80 4.36 -19.15
N PRO A 242 1.22 4.57 -20.41
CA PRO A 242 0.43 5.31 -21.39
C PRO A 242 -0.93 4.67 -21.65
N GLY A 243 -1.99 5.46 -21.54
CA GLY A 243 -3.37 5.04 -21.81
C GLY A 243 -3.97 4.09 -20.78
N ALA A 244 -3.31 3.88 -19.64
CA ALA A 244 -3.85 3.10 -18.52
C ALA A 244 -4.60 4.02 -17.55
N GLY A 245 -5.68 3.53 -16.96
CA GLY A 245 -6.44 4.21 -15.91
C GLY A 245 -6.04 3.74 -14.51
N HIS A 246 -6.98 3.85 -13.57
CA HIS A 246 -6.73 3.63 -12.15
C HIS A 246 -6.61 2.15 -11.74
N PHE A 247 -7.19 1.24 -12.51
CA PHE A 247 -7.37 -0.17 -12.10
C PHE A 247 -6.56 -1.17 -12.93
N GLU A 248 -6.05 -0.79 -14.10
CA GLU A 248 -5.18 -1.63 -14.93
C GLU A 248 -3.92 -2.06 -14.19
N VAL A 249 -3.44 -1.23 -13.24
CA VAL A 249 -2.28 -1.54 -12.39
C VAL A 249 -2.52 -2.65 -11.37
N ILE A 250 -3.77 -3.10 -11.17
CA ILE A 250 -4.09 -4.22 -10.28
C ILE A 250 -4.72 -5.41 -11.01
N ASP A 251 -4.98 -5.34 -12.31
CA ASP A 251 -5.56 -6.45 -13.10
C ASP A 251 -4.45 -7.31 -13.71
N PRO A 252 -4.27 -8.58 -13.27
CA PRO A 252 -3.27 -9.47 -13.85
C PRO A 252 -3.45 -9.76 -15.35
N ARG A 253 -4.62 -9.46 -15.91
CA ARG A 253 -4.96 -9.62 -17.33
C ARG A 253 -4.66 -8.37 -18.16
N ALA A 254 -4.40 -7.22 -17.52
CA ALA A 254 -4.11 -5.98 -18.21
C ALA A 254 -2.74 -6.03 -18.90
N ARG A 255 -2.61 -5.30 -20.01
CA ARG A 255 -1.34 -5.22 -20.78
C ARG A 255 -0.21 -4.60 -19.95
N GLU A 256 -0.55 -3.78 -18.96
CA GLU A 256 0.35 -3.08 -18.04
C GLU A 256 0.92 -3.99 -16.95
N TRP A 257 0.24 -5.08 -16.61
CA TRP A 257 0.58 -5.92 -15.46
C TRP A 257 2.03 -6.40 -15.41
N PRO A 258 2.70 -6.77 -16.53
CA PRO A 258 4.12 -7.10 -16.51
C PRO A 258 5.03 -6.00 -15.94
N GLN A 259 4.67 -4.71 -16.08
CA GLN A 259 5.41 -3.60 -15.49
C GLN A 259 5.27 -3.55 -13.96
N VAL A 260 4.12 -3.97 -13.43
CA VAL A 260 3.88 -4.08 -11.98
C VAL A 260 4.70 -5.24 -11.40
N VAL A 261 4.71 -6.38 -12.08
CA VAL A 261 5.53 -7.54 -11.68
C VAL A 261 7.02 -7.17 -11.69
N GLU A 262 7.49 -6.46 -12.71
CA GLU A 262 8.87 -5.96 -12.78
C GLU A 262 9.17 -4.94 -11.67
N ALA A 263 8.22 -4.06 -11.32
CA ALA A 263 8.37 -3.14 -10.20
C ALA A 263 8.63 -3.89 -8.89
N VAL A 264 7.86 -4.96 -8.62
CA VAL A 264 8.08 -5.83 -7.45
C VAL A 264 9.43 -6.54 -7.55
N ALA A 265 9.71 -7.20 -8.67
CA ALA A 265 10.94 -7.98 -8.86
C ALA A 265 12.22 -7.14 -8.71
N SER A 266 12.20 -5.87 -9.16
CA SER A 266 13.33 -4.95 -9.05
C SER A 266 13.74 -4.60 -7.60
N LEU A 267 12.88 -4.94 -6.63
CA LEU A 267 13.09 -4.69 -5.19
C LEU A 267 13.41 -5.95 -4.38
N MET A 268 13.40 -7.13 -5.03
CA MET A 268 13.54 -8.44 -4.38
C MET A 268 14.98 -8.91 -4.20
#